data_AF-A0A955ZQ68-F1
#
_entry.id   AF-A0A955ZQ68-F1
#
_cell.length_a   1.000
_cell.length_b   1.000
_cell.length_c   1.000
_cell.angle_alpha   90.00
_cell.angle_beta   90.00
_cell.angle_gamma   90.00
#
_symmetry.space_group_name_H-M   'P 1'
#
loop_
_entity.id
_entity.type
_entity.pdbx_description
1 polymer ?
#
loop_
_entity_poly.entity_id
_entity_poly.type
_entity_poly.pdbx_seq_one_letter_code
_entity_poly.pdbx_strand_id
1 'polypeptide(L)'
;MATSKLFGLLALSAALSVGCAVQTDPGSEPGAGTVASGSQAIVEGSADALGVVALLNDAATDLYVLDELVPLDKRAAENLIAHRNGADGVFGTADDDLFDDVAEVDGVPWVGPAAMASLLAYAQSGGYVPSGSELLGTWDNVAFSVDEANATLAFVNGASHETLDIDVGLDKRAADSIVAAGNIESILQLSELYYVGHSALLALREYPKTLGGTTPNGMECDAHSECQSGLCAGLTLPYLSHGFCMESWAANTFESTTPLSISDDGAAVESTLPVSGLATVPMDVVVDLDIDHPRKQDLVVVLHQPGGAEATLWNHQANPPSHIVAPSGIEGDNMVNGDWVLEIRDTVSGESGTLKSWKMWLSSNWD
;
A
#
# COMPACT_ATOMS: atom_id res chain seq x y z
N MET A 1 -3.97 -80.93 16.65
CA MET A 1 -3.37 -81.84 15.63
C MET A 1 -2.47 -81.00 14.75
N ALA A 2 -1.20 -81.40 14.66
CA ALA A 2 -0.12 -81.01 13.72
C ALA A 2 0.04 -79.51 13.39
N THR A 3 0.94 -78.76 14.04
CA THR A 3 2.39 -78.61 13.72
C THR A 3 2.71 -78.46 12.23
N SER A 4 3.14 -77.25 11.83
CA SER A 4 4.33 -77.12 10.99
C SER A 4 5.01 -75.76 11.22
N LYS A 5 6.28 -75.84 11.61
CA LYS A 5 7.26 -74.75 11.72
C LYS A 5 7.92 -74.54 10.34
N LEU A 6 8.35 -73.33 10.02
CA LEU A 6 9.63 -73.01 9.35
C LEU A 6 9.78 -71.46 9.36
N PHE A 7 10.62 -70.86 10.19
CA PHE A 7 12.07 -70.56 10.06
C PHE A 7 12.42 -69.36 9.17
N GLY A 8 13.15 -68.40 9.75
CA GLY A 8 13.92 -67.34 9.09
C GLY A 8 13.33 -65.93 9.31
N LEU A 9 14.05 -64.91 9.76
CA LEU A 9 15.46 -64.73 10.07
C LEU A 9 15.56 -63.47 10.96
N LEU A 10 16.42 -63.50 11.96
CA LEU A 10 16.79 -62.38 12.83
C LEU A 10 17.76 -61.45 12.07
N ALA A 11 17.59 -60.12 12.14
CA ALA A 11 18.70 -59.20 11.90
C ALA A 11 18.52 -57.89 12.70
N LEU A 12 19.31 -57.83 13.76
CA LEU A 12 19.66 -56.68 14.59
C LEU A 12 20.72 -55.85 13.84
N SER A 13 20.59 -54.52 13.75
CA SER A 13 21.68 -53.60 13.38
C SER A 13 21.28 -52.18 13.85
N ALA A 14 21.74 -51.71 15.01
CA ALA A 14 23.06 -51.14 15.31
C ALA A 14 23.32 -49.81 14.58
N ALA A 15 23.19 -48.72 15.34
CA ALA A 15 23.58 -47.37 14.96
C ALA A 15 25.10 -47.26 14.84
N LEU A 16 25.57 -46.61 13.76
CA LEU A 16 26.89 -45.98 13.70
C LEU A 16 26.73 -44.57 13.14
N SER A 17 27.02 -43.61 14.00
CA SER A 17 27.26 -42.21 13.65
C SER A 17 28.57 -42.10 12.88
N VAL A 18 28.51 -41.56 11.67
CA VAL A 18 29.70 -41.12 10.93
C VAL A 18 29.91 -39.66 11.26
N GLY A 19 30.90 -39.39 12.10
CA GLY A 19 31.49 -38.06 12.25
C GLY A 19 32.38 -37.78 11.05
N CYS A 20 32.04 -36.77 10.25
CA CYS A 20 32.96 -36.22 9.27
C CYS A 20 33.93 -35.27 9.97
N ALA A 21 35.20 -35.64 9.98
CA ALA A 21 36.31 -34.79 10.39
C ALA A 21 36.53 -33.68 9.34
N VAL A 22 36.60 -32.44 9.79
CA VAL A 22 37.01 -31.28 8.99
C VAL A 22 38.54 -31.29 8.88
N GLN A 23 39.06 -31.43 7.66
CA GLN A 23 40.43 -31.08 7.33
C GLN A 23 40.46 -29.58 7.04
N THR A 24 41.14 -28.83 7.91
CA THR A 24 41.52 -27.44 7.66
C THR A 24 42.83 -27.41 6.89
N ASP A 25 42.78 -26.96 5.63
CA ASP A 25 43.95 -26.54 4.86
C ASP A 25 44.22 -25.04 5.14
N PRO A 26 45.43 -24.62 5.57
CA PRO A 26 45.70 -23.22 5.86
C PRO A 26 46.21 -22.52 4.59
N GLY A 27 45.31 -21.92 3.81
CA GLY A 27 45.75 -21.21 2.60
C GLY A 27 44.68 -20.60 1.69
N SER A 28 43.53 -20.16 2.20
CA SER A 28 42.53 -19.50 1.34
C SER A 28 41.97 -18.25 2.00
N GLU A 29 42.15 -17.12 1.32
CA GLU A 29 41.55 -15.83 1.64
C GLU A 29 40.01 -15.92 1.63
N PRO A 30 39.29 -15.07 2.39
CA PRO A 30 37.84 -15.14 2.46
C PRO A 30 37.23 -14.68 1.13
N GLY A 31 36.91 -15.66 0.28
CA GLY A 31 36.12 -15.49 -0.93
C GLY A 31 34.67 -15.16 -0.59
N ALA A 32 34.17 -14.15 -1.31
CA ALA A 32 32.78 -13.80 -1.58
C ALA A 32 31.72 -14.70 -0.92
N GLY A 33 30.96 -14.09 -0.01
CA GLY A 33 29.72 -14.66 0.49
C GLY A 33 28.83 -15.05 -0.68
N THR A 34 28.40 -16.31 -0.64
CA THR A 34 27.35 -16.87 -1.48
C THR A 34 26.06 -16.07 -1.28
N VAL A 35 25.76 -15.17 -2.21
CA VAL A 35 24.39 -14.71 -2.44
C VAL A 35 23.67 -15.75 -3.28
N ALA A 36 22.54 -16.22 -2.76
CA ALA A 36 21.69 -17.20 -3.40
C ALA A 36 21.19 -16.67 -4.75
N SER A 37 21.30 -17.52 -5.77
CA SER A 37 20.66 -17.35 -7.07
C SER A 37 19.17 -17.08 -6.94
N GLY A 38 18.76 -15.99 -7.58
CA GLY A 38 17.38 -15.63 -7.84
C GLY A 38 17.24 -14.15 -8.20
N SER A 39 18.15 -13.58 -9.00
CA SER A 39 17.88 -12.24 -9.56
C SER A 39 16.79 -12.42 -10.62
N GLN A 40 15.56 -12.07 -10.30
CA GLN A 40 14.55 -11.86 -11.35
C GLN A 40 15.11 -10.82 -12.32
N ALA A 41 14.99 -11.11 -13.62
CA ALA A 41 15.36 -10.15 -14.64
C ALA A 41 14.44 -8.92 -14.51
N ILE A 42 15.00 -7.73 -14.76
CA ILE A 42 14.20 -6.50 -14.77
C ILE A 42 13.25 -6.59 -15.95
N VAL A 43 11.95 -6.50 -15.69
CA VAL A 43 10.92 -6.64 -16.72
C VAL A 43 10.84 -5.36 -17.54
N GLU A 44 10.92 -5.48 -18.87
CA GLU A 44 10.84 -4.34 -19.78
C GLU A 44 9.51 -3.59 -19.64
N GLY A 45 9.56 -2.25 -19.64
CA GLY A 45 8.40 -1.40 -19.40
C GLY A 45 7.87 -1.39 -17.95
N SER A 46 8.57 -2.00 -17.00
CA SER A 46 8.29 -1.85 -15.55
C SER A 46 8.85 -0.54 -14.98
N ALA A 47 8.40 -0.15 -13.78
CA ALA A 47 8.94 1.02 -13.08
C ALA A 47 10.45 0.87 -12.81
N ASP A 48 10.88 -0.35 -12.44
CA ASP A 48 12.28 -0.68 -12.20
C ASP A 48 13.13 -0.50 -13.47
N ALA A 49 12.64 -0.96 -14.63
CA ALA A 49 13.33 -0.75 -15.92
C ALA A 49 13.51 0.74 -16.23
N LEU A 50 12.45 1.52 -16.08
CA LEU A 50 12.49 2.97 -16.31
C LEU A 50 13.43 3.68 -15.34
N GLY A 51 13.46 3.28 -14.07
CA GLY A 51 14.37 3.87 -13.09
C GLY A 51 15.84 3.59 -13.40
N VAL A 52 16.17 2.40 -13.91
CA VAL A 52 17.54 2.08 -14.36
C VAL A 52 17.94 2.92 -15.58
N VAL A 53 17.05 3.02 -16.57
CA VAL A 53 17.30 3.86 -17.76
C VAL A 53 17.41 5.34 -17.39
N ALA A 54 16.53 5.84 -16.51
CA ALA A 54 16.55 7.22 -16.03
C ALA A 54 17.83 7.55 -15.26
N LEU A 55 18.29 6.64 -14.39
CA LEU A 55 19.58 6.76 -13.70
C LEU A 55 20.71 6.90 -14.71
N LEU A 56 20.78 6.00 -15.70
CA LEU A 56 21.86 6.03 -16.68
C LEU A 56 21.81 7.26 -17.57
N ASN A 57 20.63 7.76 -17.93
CA ASN A 57 20.46 8.95 -18.76
C ASN A 57 20.53 10.28 -18.00
N ASP A 58 20.73 10.25 -16.68
CA ASP A 58 20.95 11.47 -15.89
C ASP A 58 22.34 12.05 -16.15
N ALA A 59 22.39 13.37 -16.43
CA ALA A 59 23.63 14.11 -16.62
C ALA A 59 24.58 14.04 -15.40
N ALA A 60 24.02 13.83 -14.20
CA ALA A 60 24.77 13.66 -12.96
C ALA A 60 25.39 12.25 -12.82
N THR A 61 24.95 11.28 -13.61
CA THR A 61 25.54 9.94 -13.62
C THR A 61 26.84 9.97 -14.40
N ASP A 62 27.95 9.98 -13.67
CA ASP A 62 29.31 9.92 -14.21
C ASP A 62 30.00 8.60 -13.81
N LEU A 63 31.27 8.47 -14.20
CA LEU A 63 32.03 7.26 -13.89
C LEU A 63 32.21 7.05 -12.38
N TYR A 64 32.24 8.12 -11.58
CA TYR A 64 32.34 8.00 -10.13
C TYR A 64 31.05 7.42 -9.54
N VAL A 65 29.88 7.87 -10.03
CA VAL A 65 28.59 7.28 -9.63
C VAL A 65 28.60 5.78 -9.96
N LEU A 66 28.95 5.39 -11.19
CA LEU A 66 28.86 3.99 -11.61
C LEU A 66 29.94 3.06 -11.02
N ASP A 67 31.16 3.55 -10.77
CA ASP A 67 32.29 2.74 -10.28
C ASP A 67 32.39 2.74 -8.74
N GLU A 68 32.05 3.84 -8.07
CA GLU A 68 32.24 3.97 -6.61
C GLU A 68 30.92 3.93 -5.84
N LEU A 69 29.81 4.48 -6.38
CA LEU A 69 28.52 4.53 -5.67
C LEU A 69 27.59 3.36 -6.02
N VAL A 70 27.56 2.91 -7.27
CA VAL A 70 26.84 1.70 -7.75
C VAL A 70 27.68 0.41 -7.63
N PRO A 71 28.87 0.51 -7.04
CA PRO A 71 30.08 -0.28 -7.36
C PRO A 71 29.99 -1.31 -8.51
N LEU A 72 29.93 -0.86 -9.76
CA LEU A 72 30.01 -1.75 -10.93
C LEU A 72 31.44 -2.22 -11.20
N ASP A 73 31.60 -3.25 -12.04
CA ASP A 73 32.91 -3.51 -12.66
C ASP A 73 33.29 -2.29 -13.50
N LYS A 74 34.49 -1.75 -13.28
CA LYS A 74 34.99 -0.58 -13.97
C LYS A 74 34.81 -0.62 -15.50
N ARG A 75 34.97 -1.79 -16.14
CA ARG A 75 34.77 -1.93 -17.59
C ARG A 75 33.30 -1.77 -17.98
N ALA A 76 32.39 -2.27 -17.16
CA ALA A 76 30.96 -2.08 -17.37
C ALA A 76 30.60 -0.60 -17.22
N ALA A 77 31.10 0.07 -16.17
CA ALA A 77 30.89 1.49 -15.93
C ALA A 77 31.44 2.36 -17.09
N GLU A 78 32.66 2.09 -17.55
CA GLU A 78 33.27 2.78 -18.70
C GLU A 78 32.48 2.55 -19.99
N ASN A 79 32.01 1.33 -20.26
CA ASN A 79 31.22 1.04 -21.46
C ASN A 79 29.83 1.68 -21.42
N LEU A 80 29.18 1.74 -20.26
CA LEU A 80 27.89 2.43 -20.10
C LEU A 80 28.02 3.93 -20.39
N ILE A 81 29.06 4.58 -19.86
CA ILE A 81 29.31 6.01 -20.13
C ILE A 81 29.70 6.23 -21.59
N ALA A 82 30.53 5.37 -22.18
CA ALA A 82 30.96 5.50 -23.57
C ALA A 82 29.82 5.24 -24.57
N HIS A 83 28.89 4.34 -24.25
CA HIS A 83 27.65 4.16 -25.00
C HIS A 83 26.84 5.45 -24.97
N ARG A 84 26.47 5.91 -23.77
CA ARG A 84 25.62 7.08 -23.58
C ARG A 84 26.18 8.36 -24.18
N ASN A 85 27.47 8.65 -23.95
CA ASN A 85 28.09 9.93 -24.32
C ASN A 85 28.73 9.91 -25.73
N GLY A 86 28.55 8.84 -26.50
CA GLY A 86 29.10 8.76 -27.85
C GLY A 86 30.62 8.86 -27.94
N ALA A 87 31.10 9.31 -29.09
CA ALA A 87 32.51 9.27 -29.46
C ALA A 87 33.33 10.40 -28.82
N ASP A 88 32.71 11.55 -28.53
CA ASP A 88 33.39 12.67 -27.88
C ASP A 88 33.47 12.52 -26.34
N GLY A 89 32.67 11.63 -25.77
CA GLY A 89 32.67 11.27 -24.35
C GLY A 89 32.03 12.33 -23.45
N VAL A 90 31.35 13.33 -24.02
CA VAL A 90 30.76 14.46 -23.30
C VAL A 90 29.23 14.37 -23.37
N PHE A 91 28.58 14.20 -22.22
CA PHE A 91 27.11 14.21 -22.16
C PHE A 91 26.51 15.56 -22.60
N GLY A 92 25.39 15.49 -23.32
CA GLY A 92 24.63 16.60 -23.88
C GLY A 92 25.04 17.00 -25.29
N THR A 93 25.82 16.18 -26.00
CA THR A 93 26.29 16.46 -27.37
C THR A 93 25.46 15.73 -28.41
N ALA A 94 25.74 15.98 -29.70
CA ALA A 94 24.91 15.47 -30.79
C ALA A 94 25.13 13.98 -31.08
N ASP A 95 26.21 13.40 -30.56
CA ASP A 95 26.57 12.00 -30.72
C ASP A 95 26.23 11.13 -29.51
N ASP A 96 25.56 11.67 -28.50
CA ASP A 96 24.99 10.90 -27.40
C ASP A 96 24.00 9.83 -27.92
N ASP A 97 24.10 8.64 -27.36
CA ASP A 97 23.22 7.50 -27.59
C ASP A 97 22.55 7.14 -26.25
N LEU A 98 21.55 7.94 -25.88
CA LEU A 98 20.83 7.74 -24.61
C LEU A 98 20.14 6.36 -24.63
N PHE A 99 20.14 5.69 -23.48
CA PHE A 99 19.49 4.39 -23.37
C PHE A 99 17.99 4.51 -23.57
N ASP A 100 17.43 3.69 -24.45
CA ASP A 100 16.00 3.64 -24.71
C ASP A 100 15.29 2.68 -23.76
N ASP A 101 15.91 1.54 -23.46
CA ASP A 101 15.31 0.45 -22.70
C ASP A 101 16.33 -0.37 -21.87
N VAL A 102 15.83 -1.26 -21.01
CA VAL A 102 16.70 -2.02 -20.10
C VAL A 102 17.39 -3.21 -20.79
N ALA A 103 16.84 -3.67 -21.92
CA ALA A 103 17.48 -4.68 -22.77
C ALA A 103 18.74 -4.14 -23.46
N GLU A 104 18.74 -2.87 -23.87
CA GLU A 104 19.92 -2.18 -24.38
C GLU A 104 21.02 -2.10 -23.31
N VAL A 105 20.66 -1.74 -22.08
CA VAL A 105 21.58 -1.68 -20.94
C VAL A 105 22.21 -3.05 -20.68
N ASP A 106 21.42 -4.13 -20.62
CA ASP A 106 21.93 -5.50 -20.44
C ASP A 106 22.77 -5.98 -21.63
N GLY A 107 22.54 -5.40 -22.82
CA GLY A 107 23.33 -5.65 -24.03
C GLY A 107 24.73 -5.02 -24.01
N VAL A 108 25.01 -4.08 -23.11
CA VAL A 108 26.31 -3.40 -23.04
C VAL A 108 27.39 -4.38 -22.55
N PRO A 109 28.58 -4.44 -23.20
CA PRO A 109 29.63 -5.36 -22.80
C PRO A 109 30.02 -5.22 -21.32
N TRP A 110 30.12 -6.37 -20.64
CA TRP A 110 30.41 -6.50 -19.20
C TRP A 110 29.28 -6.12 -18.26
N VAL A 111 28.14 -5.64 -18.78
CA VAL A 111 26.89 -5.61 -18.03
C VAL A 111 26.32 -7.03 -18.01
N GLY A 112 25.75 -7.39 -16.86
CA GLY A 112 25.11 -8.68 -16.65
C GLY A 112 24.31 -8.65 -15.36
N PRO A 113 23.73 -9.78 -14.92
CA PRO A 113 22.72 -9.77 -13.87
C PRO A 113 23.12 -9.09 -12.56
N ALA A 114 24.39 -9.21 -12.15
CA ALA A 114 24.89 -8.55 -10.94
C ALA A 114 25.03 -7.02 -11.10
N ALA A 115 25.45 -6.56 -12.28
CA ALA A 115 25.50 -5.14 -12.60
C ALA A 115 24.08 -4.55 -12.67
N MET A 116 23.15 -5.26 -13.32
CA MET A 116 21.74 -4.88 -13.40
C MET A 116 21.09 -4.79 -12.01
N ALA A 117 21.34 -5.76 -11.13
CA ALA A 117 20.85 -5.71 -9.76
C ALA A 117 21.42 -4.53 -8.96
N SER A 118 22.69 -4.18 -9.19
CA SER A 118 23.34 -3.05 -8.51
C SER A 118 22.82 -1.70 -9.01
N LEU A 119 22.64 -1.56 -10.33
CA LEU A 119 22.01 -0.39 -10.97
C LEU A 119 20.59 -0.18 -10.44
N LEU A 120 19.78 -1.25 -10.38
CA LEU A 120 18.43 -1.17 -9.86
C LEU A 120 18.40 -0.76 -8.39
N ALA A 121 19.23 -1.38 -7.55
CA ALA A 121 19.30 -1.04 -6.13
C ALA A 121 19.68 0.44 -5.93
N TYR A 122 20.61 0.96 -6.72
CA TYR A 122 20.97 2.36 -6.68
C TYR A 122 19.82 3.26 -7.17
N ALA A 123 19.19 2.93 -8.30
CA ALA A 123 18.05 3.66 -8.86
C ALA A 123 16.89 3.78 -7.85
N GLN A 124 16.54 2.68 -7.17
CA GLN A 124 15.52 2.65 -6.12
C GLN A 124 15.90 3.55 -4.93
N SER A 125 17.15 3.47 -4.46
CA SER A 125 17.61 4.29 -3.34
C SER A 125 17.76 5.78 -3.68
N GLY A 126 18.01 6.09 -4.95
CA GLY A 126 18.18 7.45 -5.48
C GLY A 126 16.87 8.13 -5.90
N GLY A 127 15.74 7.42 -5.86
CA GLY A 127 14.43 7.97 -6.26
C GLY A 127 14.24 8.10 -7.77
N TYR A 128 14.96 7.30 -8.57
CA TYR A 128 14.80 7.27 -10.04
C TYR A 128 13.60 6.42 -10.49
N VAL A 129 13.19 5.44 -9.67
CA VAL A 129 12.08 4.55 -9.97
C VAL A 129 10.76 5.27 -9.70
N PRO A 130 9.89 5.47 -10.71
CA PRO A 130 8.60 6.11 -10.50
C PRO A 130 7.71 5.26 -9.58
N SER A 131 6.80 5.89 -8.85
CA SER A 131 5.90 5.24 -7.90
C SER A 131 4.54 5.93 -7.79
N GLY A 132 3.54 5.21 -7.26
CA GLY A 132 2.25 5.80 -6.96
C GLY A 132 1.53 6.39 -8.20
N SER A 133 1.21 7.67 -8.12
CA SER A 133 0.55 8.43 -9.18
C SER A 133 1.51 8.99 -10.24
N GLU A 134 2.82 8.76 -10.13
CA GLU A 134 3.79 9.18 -11.14
C GLU A 134 3.58 8.45 -12.46
N LEU A 135 3.82 9.15 -13.57
CA LEU A 135 3.67 8.59 -14.91
C LEU A 135 4.68 7.47 -15.12
N LEU A 136 4.19 6.26 -15.35
CA LEU A 136 5.00 5.12 -15.75
C LEU A 136 5.32 5.21 -17.25
N GLY A 137 4.31 5.37 -18.10
CA GLY A 137 4.53 5.39 -19.54
C GLY A 137 3.26 5.61 -20.34
N THR A 138 3.38 5.64 -21.65
CA THR A 138 2.25 5.77 -22.58
C THR A 138 2.34 4.70 -23.66
N TRP A 139 1.32 3.85 -23.73
CA TRP A 139 1.20 2.78 -24.72
C TRP A 139 -0.10 2.93 -25.50
N ASP A 140 -0.03 2.85 -26.83
CA ASP A 140 -1.16 3.16 -27.74
C ASP A 140 -1.90 4.46 -27.40
N ASN A 141 -1.17 5.52 -27.01
CA ASN A 141 -1.72 6.81 -26.58
C ASN A 141 -2.56 6.74 -25.28
N VAL A 142 -2.39 5.70 -24.46
CA VAL A 142 -2.96 5.57 -23.12
C VAL A 142 -1.83 5.72 -22.10
N ALA A 143 -1.85 6.81 -21.35
CA ALA A 143 -0.91 7.03 -20.25
C ALA A 143 -1.29 6.17 -19.04
N PHE A 144 -0.30 5.64 -18.33
CA PHE A 144 -0.50 4.92 -17.07
C PHE A 144 0.37 5.54 -15.99
N SER A 145 -0.20 5.77 -14.81
CA SER A 145 0.62 5.86 -13.60
C SER A 145 1.10 4.47 -13.15
N VAL A 146 2.03 4.42 -12.20
CA VAL A 146 2.48 3.15 -11.61
C VAL A 146 1.33 2.40 -10.94
N ASP A 147 0.50 3.09 -10.16
CA ASP A 147 -0.68 2.49 -9.50
C ASP A 147 -1.69 1.94 -10.52
N GLU A 148 -1.96 2.70 -11.60
CA GLU A 148 -2.87 2.27 -12.65
C GLU A 148 -2.34 1.04 -13.39
N ALA A 149 -1.04 1.00 -13.69
CA ALA A 149 -0.40 -0.14 -14.34
C ALA A 149 -0.49 -1.40 -13.47
N ASN A 150 -0.16 -1.29 -12.19
CA ASN A 150 -0.23 -2.41 -11.25
C ASN A 150 -1.66 -2.94 -11.11
N ALA A 151 -2.65 -2.06 -10.97
CA ALA A 151 -4.05 -2.44 -10.88
C ALA A 151 -4.55 -3.12 -12.16
N THR A 152 -4.17 -2.61 -13.34
CA THR A 152 -4.50 -3.22 -14.62
C THR A 152 -3.87 -4.61 -14.76
N LEU A 153 -2.59 -4.78 -14.44
CA LEU A 153 -1.89 -6.07 -14.53
C LEU A 153 -2.48 -7.10 -13.57
N ALA A 154 -2.74 -6.70 -12.32
CA ALA A 154 -3.41 -7.56 -11.34
C ALA A 154 -4.80 -8.01 -11.84
N PHE A 155 -5.57 -7.09 -12.42
CA PHE A 155 -6.88 -7.38 -12.99
C PHE A 155 -6.80 -8.36 -14.16
N VAL A 156 -5.99 -8.08 -15.20
CA VAL A 156 -5.95 -8.92 -16.41
C VAL A 156 -5.42 -10.33 -16.14
N ASN A 157 -4.47 -10.48 -15.22
CA ASN A 157 -3.93 -11.79 -14.85
C ASN A 157 -4.90 -12.63 -14.00
N GLY A 158 -5.94 -12.02 -13.41
CA GLY A 158 -6.99 -12.70 -12.65
C GLY A 158 -8.34 -12.78 -13.34
N ALA A 159 -8.56 -12.02 -14.41
CA ALA A 159 -9.85 -11.90 -15.06
C ALA A 159 -10.21 -13.12 -15.91
N SER A 160 -11.48 -13.49 -15.90
CA SER A 160 -12.01 -14.50 -16.81
C SER A 160 -12.19 -13.93 -18.22
N HIS A 161 -12.22 -14.80 -19.24
CA HIS A 161 -12.60 -14.39 -20.60
C HIS A 161 -13.97 -13.69 -20.61
N GLU A 162 -14.95 -14.20 -19.85
CA GLU A 162 -16.30 -13.62 -19.78
C GLU A 162 -16.25 -12.19 -19.22
N THR A 163 -15.49 -11.96 -18.16
CA THR A 163 -15.29 -10.63 -17.59
C THR A 163 -14.67 -9.67 -18.59
N LEU A 164 -13.62 -10.11 -19.30
CA LEU A 164 -12.94 -9.28 -20.30
C LEU A 164 -13.83 -8.96 -21.53
N ASP A 165 -14.57 -9.94 -22.04
CA ASP A 165 -15.42 -9.79 -23.23
C ASP A 165 -16.74 -9.06 -22.93
N ILE A 166 -17.37 -9.35 -21.78
CA ILE A 166 -18.72 -8.85 -21.45
C ILE A 166 -18.65 -7.64 -20.50
N ASP A 167 -18.02 -7.79 -19.34
CA ASP A 167 -18.10 -6.78 -18.29
C ASP A 167 -17.23 -5.56 -18.60
N VAL A 168 -15.99 -5.81 -19.06
CA VAL A 168 -15.09 -4.76 -19.56
C VAL A 168 -15.52 -4.30 -20.96
N GLY A 169 -16.12 -5.21 -21.74
CA GLY A 169 -16.58 -4.93 -23.10
C GLY A 169 -15.45 -4.89 -24.14
N LEU A 170 -14.40 -5.70 -23.98
CA LEU A 170 -13.33 -5.81 -24.97
C LEU A 170 -13.79 -6.50 -26.26
N ASP A 171 -13.06 -6.30 -27.36
CA ASP A 171 -13.21 -7.19 -28.52
C ASP A 171 -12.83 -8.60 -28.09
N LYS A 172 -13.69 -9.58 -28.39
CA LYS A 172 -13.47 -10.99 -28.06
C LYS A 172 -12.06 -11.49 -28.39
N ARG A 173 -11.45 -11.05 -29.49
CA ARG A 173 -10.10 -11.49 -29.89
C ARG A 173 -9.01 -10.91 -28.98
N ALA A 174 -9.25 -9.73 -28.41
CA ALA A 174 -8.40 -9.16 -27.36
C ALA A 174 -8.59 -9.89 -26.03
N ALA A 175 -9.83 -10.24 -25.66
CA ALA A 175 -10.08 -11.07 -24.48
C ALA A 175 -9.42 -12.45 -24.60
N ASP A 176 -9.54 -13.11 -25.76
CA ASP A 176 -8.88 -14.37 -26.08
C ASP A 176 -7.34 -14.25 -25.97
N SER A 177 -6.74 -13.17 -26.49
CA SER A 177 -5.28 -12.99 -26.49
C SER A 177 -4.73 -12.75 -25.08
N ILE A 178 -5.43 -11.96 -24.26
CA ILE A 178 -5.07 -11.71 -22.86
C ILE A 178 -5.13 -13.00 -22.04
N VAL A 179 -6.22 -13.76 -22.12
CA VAL A 179 -6.35 -15.03 -21.39
C VAL A 179 -5.33 -16.07 -21.87
N ALA A 180 -5.02 -16.09 -23.17
CA ALA A 180 -4.02 -17.00 -23.72
C ALA A 180 -2.58 -16.64 -23.30
N ALA A 181 -2.28 -15.36 -23.03
CA ALA A 181 -0.97 -14.92 -22.56
C ALA A 181 -0.68 -15.40 -21.13
N GLY A 182 -1.70 -15.54 -20.28
CA GLY A 182 -1.57 -16.05 -18.93
C GLY A 182 -0.96 -15.01 -17.98
N ASN A 183 0.35 -15.06 -17.75
CA ASN A 183 1.04 -14.10 -16.88
C ASN A 183 1.61 -12.95 -17.71
N ILE A 184 1.02 -11.77 -17.55
CA ILE A 184 1.44 -10.53 -18.19
C ILE A 184 2.18 -9.69 -17.14
N GLU A 185 3.46 -9.42 -17.37
CA GLU A 185 4.38 -8.84 -16.38
C GLU A 185 4.54 -7.32 -16.51
N SER A 186 4.17 -6.71 -17.65
CA SER A 186 4.21 -5.26 -17.85
C SER A 186 3.12 -4.74 -18.80
N ILE A 187 2.82 -3.43 -18.72
CA ILE A 187 1.86 -2.79 -19.65
C ILE A 187 2.39 -2.79 -21.09
N LEU A 188 3.71 -2.74 -21.27
CA LEU A 188 4.32 -2.94 -22.59
C LEU A 188 3.91 -4.30 -23.16
N GLN A 189 4.14 -5.39 -22.41
CA GLN A 189 3.75 -6.73 -22.84
C GLN A 189 2.23 -6.83 -23.12
N LEU A 190 1.40 -6.22 -22.27
CA LEU A 190 -0.06 -6.16 -22.48
C LEU A 190 -0.41 -5.45 -23.80
N SER A 191 0.24 -4.32 -24.08
CA SER A 191 0.00 -3.51 -25.28
C SER A 191 0.44 -4.20 -26.58
N GLU A 192 1.41 -5.10 -26.50
CA GLU A 192 1.88 -5.86 -27.65
C GLU A 192 1.00 -7.07 -27.98
N LEU A 193 0.04 -7.41 -27.11
CA LEU A 193 -0.89 -8.51 -27.36
C LEU A 193 -1.80 -8.20 -28.54
N TYR A 194 -2.11 -9.26 -29.29
CA TYR A 194 -2.93 -9.14 -30.48
C TYR A 194 -4.32 -8.58 -30.17
N TYR A 195 -4.73 -7.57 -30.94
CA TYR A 195 -5.98 -6.81 -30.76
C TYR A 195 -6.09 -5.97 -29.48
N VAL A 196 -5.06 -5.94 -28.63
CA VAL A 196 -4.96 -4.94 -27.58
C VAL A 196 -4.41 -3.67 -28.23
N GLY A 197 -5.16 -2.59 -28.14
CA GLY A 197 -4.79 -1.28 -28.66
C GLY A 197 -5.46 -0.19 -27.84
N HIS A 198 -5.43 1.06 -28.30
CA HIS A 198 -5.90 2.23 -27.54
C HIS A 198 -7.21 2.02 -26.76
N SER A 199 -8.28 1.56 -27.42
CA SER A 199 -9.58 1.37 -26.76
C SER A 199 -9.58 0.25 -25.73
N ALA A 200 -8.84 -0.84 -25.98
CA ALA A 200 -8.72 -1.95 -25.06
C ALA A 200 -7.89 -1.56 -23.83
N LEU A 201 -6.73 -0.92 -24.03
CA LEU A 201 -5.90 -0.43 -22.92
C LEU A 201 -6.63 0.61 -22.08
N LEU A 202 -7.37 1.53 -22.71
CA LEU A 202 -8.17 2.51 -21.99
C LEU A 202 -9.25 1.82 -21.14
N ALA A 203 -9.98 0.86 -21.71
CA ALA A 203 -10.98 0.11 -20.96
C ALA A 203 -10.36 -0.70 -19.80
N LEU A 204 -9.22 -1.37 -20.03
CA LEU A 204 -8.49 -2.13 -19.02
C LEU A 204 -7.88 -1.27 -17.91
N ARG A 205 -7.54 -0.02 -18.20
CA ARG A 205 -7.08 0.96 -17.21
C ARG A 205 -8.23 1.53 -16.38
N GLU A 206 -9.37 1.81 -17.02
CA GLU A 206 -10.52 2.42 -16.34
C GLU A 206 -11.37 1.41 -15.58
N TYR A 207 -11.46 0.17 -16.03
CA TYR A 207 -12.32 -0.83 -15.41
C TYR A 207 -11.97 -1.10 -13.94
N PRO A 208 -10.69 -1.32 -13.53
CA PRO A 208 -10.33 -1.47 -12.12
C PRO A 208 -10.76 -0.30 -11.23
N LYS A 209 -10.79 0.94 -11.75
CA LYS A 209 -11.25 2.11 -10.99
C LYS A 209 -12.75 2.07 -10.69
N THR A 210 -13.51 1.36 -11.52
CA THR A 210 -14.93 1.10 -11.26
C THR A 210 -15.15 0.03 -10.19
N LEU A 211 -14.09 -0.68 -9.79
CA LEU A 211 -14.11 -1.77 -8.82
C LEU A 211 -13.73 -1.36 -7.39
N GLY A 212 -13.35 -0.12 -7.08
CA GLY A 212 -12.66 0.23 -5.80
C GLY A 212 -11.41 -0.62 -5.56
N GLY A 213 -10.85 -0.69 -4.34
CA GLY A 213 -9.74 -1.60 -4.01
C GLY A 213 -10.05 -3.08 -4.32
N THR A 214 -9.17 -4.05 -4.08
CA THR A 214 -9.48 -5.46 -4.44
C THR A 214 -10.15 -6.25 -3.34
N THR A 215 -10.19 -5.73 -2.12
CA THR A 215 -10.68 -6.45 -0.93
C THR A 215 -12.21 -6.37 -0.86
N PRO A 216 -12.93 -7.50 -0.98
CA PRO A 216 -14.39 -7.52 -0.97
C PRO A 216 -14.99 -7.05 0.37
N ASN A 217 -16.23 -6.56 0.35
CA ASN A 217 -16.96 -6.23 1.58
C ASN A 217 -17.01 -7.44 2.53
N GLY A 218 -16.76 -7.21 3.82
CA GLY A 218 -16.67 -8.22 4.87
C GLY A 218 -15.29 -8.87 5.04
N MET A 219 -14.32 -8.57 4.18
CA MET A 219 -12.95 -9.06 4.32
C MET A 219 -12.06 -8.07 5.09
N GLU A 220 -10.98 -8.58 5.69
CA GLU A 220 -10.01 -7.78 6.45
C GLU A 220 -9.24 -6.79 5.55
N CYS A 221 -8.94 -5.62 6.09
CA CYS A 221 -8.18 -4.56 5.42
C CYS A 221 -7.33 -3.77 6.43
N ASP A 222 -6.23 -3.17 5.97
CA ASP A 222 -5.35 -2.34 6.79
C ASP A 222 -5.48 -0.85 6.44
N ALA A 223 -6.05 -0.53 5.27
CA ALA A 223 -6.30 0.84 4.82
C ALA A 223 -7.62 0.97 4.07
N HIS A 224 -8.22 2.17 4.11
CA HIS A 224 -9.47 2.45 3.38
C HIS A 224 -9.35 2.19 1.87
N SER A 225 -8.16 2.40 1.30
CA SER A 225 -7.87 2.22 -0.13
C SER A 225 -7.87 0.75 -0.58
N GLU A 226 -7.82 -0.21 0.34
CA GLU A 226 -7.81 -1.64 0.01
C GLU A 226 -9.19 -2.17 -0.38
N CYS A 227 -10.25 -1.46 0.03
CA CYS A 227 -11.62 -1.94 -0.10
C CYS A 227 -12.21 -1.71 -1.47
N GLN A 228 -12.80 -2.78 -2.04
CA GLN A 228 -13.54 -2.81 -3.30
C GLN A 228 -14.68 -1.80 -3.37
N SER A 229 -15.21 -1.40 -2.23
CA SER A 229 -16.06 -0.23 -2.15
C SER A 229 -16.04 0.30 -0.75
N GLY A 230 -16.38 1.57 -0.60
CA GLY A 230 -16.52 2.19 0.71
C GLY A 230 -15.21 2.38 1.45
N LEU A 231 -15.08 1.77 2.63
CA LEU A 231 -13.98 2.03 3.55
C LEU A 231 -13.56 0.80 4.35
N CYS A 232 -12.43 0.93 5.03
CA CYS A 232 -11.96 -0.03 6.01
C CYS A 232 -12.40 0.40 7.42
N ALA A 233 -13.42 -0.25 7.97
CA ALA A 233 -14.01 0.08 9.27
C ALA A 233 -13.37 -0.74 10.40
N GLY A 234 -13.19 -0.15 11.57
CA GLY A 234 -12.60 -0.77 12.77
C GLY A 234 -11.11 -0.48 12.97
N LEU A 235 -10.49 0.34 12.12
CA LEU A 235 -9.06 0.70 12.23
C LEU A 235 -8.73 1.50 13.50
N THR A 236 -9.74 2.08 14.16
CA THR A 236 -9.57 2.80 15.42
C THR A 236 -9.73 1.93 16.67
N LEU A 237 -10.18 0.67 16.51
CA LEU A 237 -10.43 -0.23 17.62
C LEU A 237 -9.11 -0.86 18.12
N PRO A 238 -8.70 -0.62 19.39
CA PRO A 238 -7.40 -1.04 19.89
C PRO A 238 -7.25 -2.56 20.06
N TYR A 239 -8.36 -3.30 19.98
CA TYR A 239 -8.37 -4.76 20.12
C TYR A 239 -8.31 -5.50 18.78
N LEU A 240 -8.42 -4.77 17.67
CA LEU A 240 -8.27 -5.31 16.32
C LEU A 240 -6.95 -4.83 15.72
N SER A 241 -6.28 -5.70 14.96
CA SER A 241 -5.07 -5.34 14.21
C SER A 241 -5.35 -4.91 12.77
N HIS A 242 -6.59 -5.07 12.32
CA HIS A 242 -7.11 -4.79 10.98
C HIS A 242 -8.53 -4.22 11.10
N GLY A 243 -9.03 -3.61 10.03
CA GLY A 243 -10.44 -3.31 9.85
C GLY A 243 -11.13 -4.33 8.95
N PHE A 244 -12.39 -4.05 8.60
CA PHE A 244 -13.18 -4.80 7.64
C PHE A 244 -13.71 -3.89 6.55
N CYS A 245 -13.66 -4.35 5.30
CA CYS A 245 -14.20 -3.60 4.19
C CYS A 245 -15.71 -3.51 4.26
N MET A 246 -16.22 -2.29 4.23
CA MET A 246 -17.64 -1.96 4.35
C MET A 246 -18.04 -1.01 3.23
N GLU A 247 -19.28 -1.13 2.77
CA GLU A 247 -19.84 -0.20 1.80
C GLU A 247 -19.87 1.24 2.35
N SER A 248 -19.84 2.23 1.47
CA SER A 248 -19.74 3.64 1.85
C SER A 248 -20.90 4.15 2.71
N TRP A 249 -22.08 3.52 2.64
CA TRP A 249 -23.21 3.87 3.50
C TRP A 249 -23.00 3.51 4.97
N ALA A 250 -22.08 2.58 5.27
CA ALA A 250 -21.81 2.11 6.63
C ALA A 250 -21.03 3.13 7.48
N ALA A 251 -20.60 4.24 6.89
CA ALA A 251 -19.99 5.35 7.61
C ALA A 251 -20.55 6.70 7.15
N ASN A 252 -20.52 7.69 8.04
CA ASN A 252 -20.89 9.05 7.70
C ASN A 252 -20.29 10.08 8.68
N THR A 253 -20.31 11.34 8.30
CA THR A 253 -19.98 12.47 9.18
C THR A 253 -21.25 13.20 9.59
N PHE A 254 -21.39 13.46 10.88
CA PHE A 254 -22.45 14.25 11.48
C PHE A 254 -21.83 15.48 12.13
N GLU A 255 -22.45 16.65 11.99
CA GLU A 255 -21.87 17.89 12.51
C GLU A 255 -22.91 18.80 13.15
N SER A 256 -22.50 19.50 14.20
CA SER A 256 -23.24 20.59 14.82
C SER A 256 -22.39 21.84 14.72
N THR A 257 -22.91 22.83 14.01
CA THR A 257 -22.28 24.16 13.84
C THR A 257 -22.99 25.22 14.67
N THR A 258 -23.87 24.81 15.59
CA THR A 258 -24.62 25.73 16.46
C THR A 258 -23.76 26.12 17.66
N PRO A 259 -23.35 27.39 17.81
CA PRO A 259 -22.51 27.78 18.92
C PRO A 259 -23.27 27.74 20.25
N LEU A 260 -22.62 27.27 21.31
CA LEU A 260 -23.19 27.18 22.65
C LEU A 260 -22.27 27.80 23.69
N SER A 261 -22.82 28.63 24.57
CA SER A 261 -22.05 29.26 25.65
C SER A 261 -21.75 28.26 26.77
N ILE A 262 -20.49 28.20 27.18
CA ILE A 262 -20.04 27.45 28.35
C ILE A 262 -19.96 28.43 29.51
N SER A 263 -20.76 28.18 30.56
CA SER A 263 -20.84 29.07 31.72
C SER A 263 -19.72 28.76 32.72
N ASP A 264 -19.15 29.81 33.30
CA ASP A 264 -18.12 29.76 34.36
C ASP A 264 -18.61 29.01 35.61
N ASP A 265 -17.94 27.92 36.00
CA ASP A 265 -18.31 27.01 37.11
C ASP A 265 -19.81 26.68 37.17
N GLY A 266 -20.39 26.49 35.98
CA GLY A 266 -21.84 26.44 35.78
C GLY A 266 -22.41 25.04 35.64
N ALA A 267 -23.69 25.01 35.26
CA ALA A 267 -24.31 23.79 34.73
C ALA A 267 -23.65 23.40 33.41
N ALA A 268 -23.61 22.10 33.12
CA ALA A 268 -23.12 21.60 31.85
C ALA A 268 -24.00 22.11 30.69
N VAL A 269 -23.37 22.29 29.53
CA VAL A 269 -24.05 22.58 28.27
C VAL A 269 -24.03 21.33 27.39
N GLU A 270 -25.16 21.05 26.75
CA GLU A 270 -25.34 19.86 25.92
C GLU A 270 -25.57 20.25 24.46
N SER A 271 -24.90 19.56 23.54
CA SER A 271 -25.11 19.63 22.10
C SER A 271 -25.52 18.25 21.57
N THR A 272 -26.70 18.13 20.98
CA THR A 272 -27.22 16.85 20.47
C THR A 272 -27.03 16.73 18.97
N LEU A 273 -26.54 15.57 18.52
CA LEU A 273 -26.48 15.15 17.12
C LEU A 273 -27.37 13.92 16.87
N PRO A 274 -28.44 14.04 16.08
CA PRO A 274 -29.24 12.89 15.67
C PRO A 274 -28.50 12.11 14.59
N VAL A 275 -28.11 10.87 14.90
CA VAL A 275 -27.44 9.94 13.98
C VAL A 275 -28.45 8.95 13.42
N SER A 276 -28.48 8.82 12.10
CA SER A 276 -29.34 7.86 11.39
C SER A 276 -28.71 7.42 10.08
N GLY A 277 -29.19 6.30 9.51
CA GLY A 277 -28.76 5.78 8.21
C GLY A 277 -27.50 4.92 8.26
N LEU A 278 -27.04 4.54 9.45
CA LEU A 278 -25.94 3.59 9.67
C LEU A 278 -26.49 2.19 10.00
N ALA A 279 -25.60 1.19 10.14
CA ALA A 279 -25.94 -0.18 10.56
C ALA A 279 -26.38 -0.24 12.04
N THR A 280 -26.20 -1.34 12.78
CA THR A 280 -26.69 -1.44 14.17
C THR A 280 -25.72 -0.87 15.20
N VAL A 281 -24.43 -1.17 15.10
CA VAL A 281 -23.45 -0.89 16.16
C VAL A 281 -22.26 -0.10 15.62
N PRO A 282 -21.58 0.74 16.45
CA PRO A 282 -20.43 1.51 16.01
C PRO A 282 -19.18 0.63 15.89
N MET A 283 -18.34 0.93 14.91
CA MET A 283 -16.99 0.37 14.80
C MET A 283 -15.94 1.43 15.11
N ASP A 284 -15.91 2.51 14.32
CA ASP A 284 -15.06 3.66 14.58
C ASP A 284 -15.88 4.86 15.01
N VAL A 285 -15.35 5.61 15.98
CA VAL A 285 -15.92 6.89 16.42
C VAL A 285 -14.78 7.90 16.51
N VAL A 286 -14.86 8.95 15.70
CA VAL A 286 -13.84 10.01 15.68
C VAL A 286 -14.53 11.36 15.82
N VAL A 287 -14.10 12.16 16.78
CA VAL A 287 -14.68 13.44 17.13
C VAL A 287 -13.68 14.56 16.85
N ASP A 288 -14.10 15.60 16.14
CA ASP A 288 -13.38 16.86 16.11
C ASP A 288 -14.14 17.95 16.86
N LEU A 289 -13.46 18.61 17.80
CA LEU A 289 -13.98 19.66 18.66
C LEU A 289 -13.38 21.03 18.32
N ASP A 290 -14.23 22.03 18.13
CA ASP A 290 -13.85 23.45 18.09
C ASP A 290 -14.43 24.16 19.32
N ILE A 291 -13.65 24.21 20.39
CA ILE A 291 -13.99 24.90 21.65
C ILE A 291 -13.01 26.04 21.87
N ASP A 292 -13.58 27.23 22.03
CA ASP A 292 -12.88 28.45 22.41
C ASP A 292 -13.04 28.68 23.91
N HIS A 293 -11.97 28.42 24.68
CA HIS A 293 -11.94 28.59 26.12
C HIS A 293 -10.54 29.07 26.55
N PRO A 294 -10.41 30.14 27.34
CA PRO A 294 -9.11 30.65 27.80
C PRO A 294 -8.31 29.63 28.63
N ARG A 295 -9.01 28.76 29.38
CA ARG A 295 -8.41 27.73 30.25
C ARG A 295 -9.05 26.36 29.95
N LYS A 296 -8.52 25.62 28.97
CA LYS A 296 -9.09 24.31 28.58
C LYS A 296 -8.98 23.24 29.67
N GLN A 297 -8.04 23.39 30.61
CA GLN A 297 -7.90 22.52 31.79
C GLN A 297 -9.03 22.64 32.82
N ASP A 298 -9.93 23.60 32.66
CA ASP A 298 -11.08 23.73 33.55
C ASP A 298 -12.26 22.87 33.07
N LEU A 299 -12.16 22.37 31.84
CA LEU A 299 -13.23 21.66 31.16
C LEU A 299 -13.19 20.15 31.40
N VAL A 300 -14.38 19.61 31.61
CA VAL A 300 -14.71 18.19 31.42
C VAL A 300 -15.63 18.10 30.21
N VAL A 301 -15.28 17.24 29.26
CA VAL A 301 -16.05 17.02 28.02
C VAL A 301 -16.35 15.54 27.90
N VAL A 302 -17.64 15.19 27.83
CA VAL A 302 -18.13 13.81 27.76
C VAL A 302 -19.01 13.64 26.53
N LEU A 303 -18.81 12.54 25.81
CA LEU A 303 -19.68 12.11 24.73
C LEU A 303 -20.58 10.99 25.24
N HIS A 304 -21.88 11.17 25.12
CA HIS A 304 -22.89 10.16 25.48
C HIS A 304 -23.39 9.49 24.20
N GLN A 305 -23.28 8.16 24.18
CA GLN A 305 -23.74 7.29 23.11
C GLN A 305 -25.25 6.98 23.29
N PRO A 306 -26.00 6.78 22.20
CA PRO A 306 -27.33 6.20 22.27
C PRO A 306 -27.31 4.87 23.03
N GLY A 307 -28.14 4.75 24.08
CA GLY A 307 -28.15 3.58 24.96
C GLY A 307 -27.46 3.81 26.31
N GLY A 308 -26.73 4.91 26.47
CA GLY A 308 -26.29 5.42 27.78
C GLY A 308 -24.82 5.15 28.13
N ALA A 309 -24.03 4.58 27.22
CA ALA A 309 -22.57 4.53 27.39
C ALA A 309 -21.94 5.92 27.24
N GLU A 310 -20.83 6.16 27.92
CA GLU A 310 -20.20 7.48 28.02
C GLU A 310 -18.70 7.38 27.79
N ALA A 311 -18.16 8.27 26.95
CA ALA A 311 -16.73 8.42 26.72
C ALA A 311 -16.26 9.82 27.13
N THR A 312 -15.36 9.89 28.10
CA THR A 312 -14.73 11.15 28.47
C THR A 312 -13.69 11.55 27.43
N LEU A 313 -13.94 12.64 26.71
CA LEU A 313 -13.03 13.16 25.68
C LEU A 313 -11.93 14.02 26.32
N TRP A 314 -12.33 15.00 27.14
CA TRP A 314 -11.41 15.85 27.90
C TRP A 314 -11.70 15.77 29.39
N ASN A 315 -10.64 15.75 30.20
CA ASN A 315 -10.74 15.78 31.66
C ASN A 315 -9.58 16.56 32.25
N HIS A 316 -9.80 17.86 32.48
CA HIS A 316 -8.84 18.76 33.13
C HIS A 316 -7.44 18.81 32.49
N GLN A 317 -7.35 18.66 31.17
CA GLN A 317 -6.08 18.66 30.45
C GLN A 317 -5.70 20.10 30.04
N ALA A 318 -4.43 20.47 30.22
CA ALA A 318 -3.92 21.79 29.82
C ALA A 318 -3.95 22.03 28.31
N ASN A 319 -3.60 21.02 27.52
CA ASN A 319 -3.54 21.08 26.06
C ASN A 319 -4.28 19.89 25.46
N PRO A 320 -5.62 19.85 25.53
CA PRO A 320 -6.35 18.73 25.00
C PRO A 320 -6.38 18.75 23.46
N PRO A 321 -6.39 17.58 22.80
CA PRO A 321 -6.44 17.49 21.34
C PRO A 321 -7.82 17.90 20.81
N SER A 322 -7.85 18.50 19.63
CA SER A 322 -9.09 18.83 18.92
C SER A 322 -9.61 17.66 18.08
N HIS A 323 -8.75 16.78 17.58
CA HIS A 323 -9.10 15.56 16.85
C HIS A 323 -8.91 14.35 17.75
N ILE A 324 -9.97 13.59 17.98
CA ILE A 324 -10.03 12.58 19.02
C ILE A 324 -10.61 11.31 18.41
N VAL A 325 -9.79 10.28 18.32
CA VAL A 325 -10.31 8.92 18.19
C VAL A 325 -10.98 8.59 19.52
N ALA A 326 -12.30 8.47 19.51
CA ALA A 326 -13.08 8.43 20.75
C ALA A 326 -12.60 7.25 21.61
N PRO A 327 -12.28 7.51 22.90
CA PRO A 327 -11.55 6.57 23.74
C PRO A 327 -12.45 5.46 24.32
N SER A 328 -11.84 4.62 25.16
CA SER A 328 -12.53 3.66 26.04
C SER A 328 -13.73 4.29 26.74
N GLY A 329 -14.92 3.72 26.51
CA GLY A 329 -16.19 4.23 27.05
C GLY A 329 -17.34 4.12 26.05
N ILE A 330 -17.03 4.14 24.75
CA ILE A 330 -17.99 3.74 23.72
C ILE A 330 -18.16 2.21 23.76
N GLU A 331 -19.41 1.77 23.79
CA GLU A 331 -19.78 0.36 23.81
C GLU A 331 -20.14 -0.10 22.40
N GLY A 332 -19.41 -1.11 21.91
CA GLY A 332 -19.53 -1.63 20.55
C GLY A 332 -20.75 -2.52 20.31
N ASP A 333 -21.54 -2.82 21.34
CA ASP A 333 -22.81 -3.56 21.26
C ASP A 333 -24.04 -2.64 21.40
N ASN A 334 -23.82 -1.37 21.73
CA ASN A 334 -24.89 -0.37 21.80
C ASN A 334 -25.24 0.20 20.43
N MET A 335 -26.46 0.70 20.32
CA MET A 335 -27.00 1.23 19.07
C MET A 335 -26.18 2.44 18.59
N VAL A 336 -25.77 2.44 17.32
CA VAL A 336 -25.09 3.59 16.70
C VAL A 336 -26.07 4.69 16.30
N ASN A 337 -27.28 4.31 15.87
CA ASN A 337 -28.34 5.24 15.48
C ASN A 337 -29.07 5.76 16.72
N GLY A 338 -29.28 7.07 16.79
CA GLY A 338 -29.92 7.75 17.90
C GLY A 338 -29.28 9.09 18.20
N ASP A 339 -29.67 9.67 19.33
CA ASP A 339 -29.15 10.96 19.78
C ASP A 339 -27.80 10.78 20.47
N TRP A 340 -26.76 11.29 19.86
CA TRP A 340 -25.45 11.45 20.49
C TRP A 340 -25.38 12.81 21.16
N VAL A 341 -24.93 12.87 22.41
CA VAL A 341 -24.91 14.12 23.19
C VAL A 341 -23.48 14.45 23.59
N LEU A 342 -23.01 15.63 23.23
CA LEU A 342 -21.77 16.19 23.74
C LEU A 342 -22.10 17.06 24.95
N GLU A 343 -21.67 16.64 26.13
CA GLU A 343 -21.76 17.40 27.38
C GLU A 343 -20.43 18.11 27.64
N ILE A 344 -20.48 19.41 27.92
CA ILE A 344 -19.31 20.22 28.27
C ILE A 344 -19.58 20.96 29.55
N ARG A 345 -18.65 20.87 30.50
CA ARG A 345 -18.75 21.58 31.77
C ARG A 345 -17.43 22.24 32.13
N ASP A 346 -17.48 23.55 32.40
CA ASP A 346 -16.45 24.23 33.18
C ASP A 346 -16.71 23.97 34.67
N THR A 347 -15.67 23.55 35.38
CA THR A 347 -15.73 23.14 36.78
C THR A 347 -14.87 24.02 37.69
N VAL A 348 -14.27 25.10 37.17
CA VAL A 348 -13.35 25.97 37.90
C VAL A 348 -13.66 27.44 37.61
N SER A 349 -14.09 28.16 38.65
CA SER A 349 -14.43 29.58 38.52
C SER A 349 -13.33 30.47 37.91
N GLY A 350 -13.73 31.47 37.13
CA GLY A 350 -12.90 32.59 36.65
C GLY A 350 -12.93 32.83 35.14
N GLU A 351 -13.35 31.87 34.32
CA GLU A 351 -13.33 32.00 32.86
C GLU A 351 -14.60 31.40 32.24
N SER A 352 -14.93 31.80 31.03
CA SER A 352 -16.05 31.24 30.27
C SER A 352 -15.64 31.06 28.83
N GLY A 353 -16.42 30.32 28.05
CA GLY A 353 -16.11 30.13 26.64
C GLY A 353 -17.28 29.69 25.81
N THR A 354 -16.98 29.09 24.66
CA THR A 354 -17.98 28.76 23.66
C THR A 354 -17.58 27.51 22.91
N LEU A 355 -18.49 26.55 22.82
CA LEU A 355 -18.43 25.52 21.78
C LEU A 355 -18.82 26.20 20.47
N LYS A 356 -17.93 26.22 19.48
CA LYS A 356 -18.21 26.80 18.16
C LYS A 356 -18.87 25.76 17.25
N SER A 357 -18.26 24.58 17.18
CA SER A 357 -18.79 23.44 16.43
C SER A 357 -18.15 22.14 16.91
N TRP A 358 -18.76 21.04 16.52
CA TRP A 358 -18.13 19.73 16.59
C TRP A 358 -18.64 18.85 15.46
N LYS A 359 -17.82 17.91 15.01
CA LYS A 359 -18.22 16.86 14.08
C LYS A 359 -17.83 15.50 14.62
N MET A 360 -18.59 14.49 14.22
CA MET A 360 -18.35 13.11 14.55
C MET A 360 -18.40 12.29 13.27
N TRP A 361 -17.29 11.64 12.95
CA TRP A 361 -17.24 10.61 11.94
C TRP A 361 -17.47 9.26 12.60
N LEU A 362 -18.38 8.48 12.03
CA LEU A 362 -18.77 7.17 12.52
C LEU A 362 -18.65 6.15 11.39
N SER A 363 -18.14 4.97 11.70
CA SER A 363 -18.38 3.75 10.92
C SER A 363 -19.18 2.75 11.75
N SER A 364 -19.86 1.82 11.10
CA SER A 364 -20.81 0.91 11.75
C SER A 364 -20.85 -0.47 11.10
N ASN A 365 -21.32 -1.47 11.85
CA ASN A 365 -21.55 -2.82 11.36
C ASN A 365 -22.89 -3.39 11.86
N TRP A 366 -23.33 -4.48 11.22
CA TRP A 366 -24.37 -5.34 11.76
C TRP A 366 -23.79 -6.23 12.86
N ASP A 367 -24.52 -6.38 13.96
CA ASP A 367 -24.23 -7.35 15.04
C ASP A 367 -24.66 -8.77 14.65
#